data_AF-A0A940ZEF2-F1
#
_entry.id   AF-A0A940ZEF2-F1
#
_cell.length_a   1.000
_cell.length_b   1.000
_cell.length_c   1.000
_cell.angle_alpha   90.00
_cell.angle_beta   90.00
_cell.angle_gamma   90.00
#
_symmetry.space_group_name_H-M   'P 1'
#
loop_
_entity.id
_entity.type
_entity.pdbx_description
1 polymer ?
#
loop_
_entity_poly.entity_id
_entity_poly.type
_entity_poly.pdbx_seq_one_letter_code
_entity_poly.pdbx_strand_id
1 'polypeptide(L)'
;MATTRKSAMKFSVILILFLAFPGGVYADSRDVLSLFRFDFGVEEQYTDNVDYSPSNTRDDWITRVYGGFRLSTELAPERAPGQVQQEPMGRNPWGINLDYRLGYNYYAKDTHDDYFSHEGRLDTWATIGRRVVLRLKDYLLQSEEPLEL
;
A
#
# COMPACT_ATOMS: atom_id res chain seq x y z
N MET A 1 -33.30 17.25 -19.17
CA MET A 1 -31.89 17.17 -19.62
C MET A 1 -31.04 17.16 -18.37
N ALA A 2 -30.42 16.02 -18.07
CA ALA A 2 -29.69 15.76 -16.82
C ALA A 2 -28.18 15.95 -17.05
N THR A 3 -27.48 16.52 -16.07
CA THR A 3 -26.01 16.40 -15.94
C THR A 3 -25.60 16.51 -14.47
N THR A 4 -25.59 15.33 -13.84
CA THR A 4 -24.50 14.77 -13.02
C THR A 4 -23.69 15.70 -12.11
N ARG A 5 -24.05 15.77 -10.83
CA ARG A 5 -23.20 16.26 -9.73
C ARG A 5 -23.10 15.19 -8.63
N LYS A 6 -22.31 14.14 -8.87
CA LYS A 6 -22.11 13.02 -7.92
C LYS A 6 -20.63 12.59 -7.86
N SER A 7 -19.71 13.50 -7.52
CA SER A 7 -18.31 13.12 -7.26
C SER A 7 -17.66 13.84 -6.06
N ALA A 8 -18.16 15.00 -5.65
CA ALA A 8 -17.59 15.70 -4.49
C ALA A 8 -17.97 15.10 -3.11
N MET A 9 -18.97 14.23 -3.04
CA MET A 9 -19.56 13.81 -1.75
C MET A 9 -18.81 12.68 -1.05
N LYS A 10 -17.95 11.91 -1.76
CA LYS A 10 -17.19 10.80 -1.16
C LYS A 10 -15.93 11.27 -0.42
N PHE A 11 -15.27 12.32 -0.93
CA PHE A 11 -14.08 12.89 -0.29
C PHE A 11 -14.40 13.62 1.03
N SER A 12 -15.58 14.25 1.12
CA SER A 12 -15.97 14.99 2.32
C SER A 12 -16.21 14.11 3.55
N VAL A 13 -16.62 12.84 3.38
CA VAL A 13 -16.89 11.94 4.51
C VAL A 13 -15.60 11.54 5.23
N ILE A 14 -14.52 11.31 4.48
CA ILE A 14 -13.21 10.97 5.05
C ILE A 14 -12.63 12.16 5.83
N LEU A 15 -12.77 13.38 5.29
CA LEU A 15 -12.30 14.60 5.95
C LEU A 15 -13.08 14.90 7.24
N ILE A 16 -14.40 14.65 7.27
CA ILE A 16 -15.22 14.84 8.47
C ILE A 16 -14.89 13.79 9.54
N LEU A 17 -14.59 12.54 9.16
CA LEU A 17 -14.11 11.51 10.08
C LEU A 17 -12.77 11.89 10.74
N PHE A 18 -11.88 12.57 10.01
CA PHE A 18 -10.64 13.10 10.58
C PHE A 18 -10.86 14.30 11.51
N LEU A 19 -11.88 15.13 11.26
CA LEU A 19 -12.18 16.31 12.09
C LEU A 19 -13.00 16.00 13.36
N ALA A 20 -13.71 14.87 13.39
CA ALA A 20 -14.61 14.51 14.50
C ALA A 20 -13.91 13.92 15.75
N PHE A 21 -12.58 13.75 15.75
CA PHE A 21 -11.81 13.29 16.92
C PHE A 21 -10.88 14.40 17.48
N PRO A 22 -11.40 15.44 18.17
CA PRO A 22 -10.59 16.49 18.77
C PRO A 22 -10.06 16.08 20.15
N GLY A 23 -9.58 14.84 20.28
CA GLY A 23 -9.21 14.23 21.57
C GLY A 23 -7.85 13.56 21.52
N GLY A 24 -6.78 14.36 21.60
CA GLY A 24 -5.45 13.88 21.99
C GLY A 24 -4.55 13.39 20.87
N VAL A 25 -4.08 14.30 20.02
CA VAL A 25 -2.82 14.10 19.28
C VAL A 25 -1.90 15.29 19.58
N TYR A 26 -1.35 15.31 20.79
CA TYR A 26 -0.09 16.01 21.03
C TYR A 26 1.00 15.14 20.41
N ALA A 27 1.15 15.21 19.08
CA ALA A 27 2.29 14.61 18.42
C ALA A 27 3.45 15.59 18.53
N ASP A 28 4.50 15.19 19.23
CA ASP A 28 5.81 15.81 19.09
C ASP A 28 6.20 15.77 17.61
N SER A 29 6.06 16.91 16.93
CA SER A 29 6.26 17.04 15.47
C SER A 29 7.65 16.62 14.98
N ARG A 30 8.59 16.35 15.90
CA ARG A 30 9.97 15.99 15.58
C ARG A 30 10.17 14.56 15.07
N ASP A 31 9.17 13.68 15.12
CA ASP A 31 9.38 12.25 14.83
C ASP A 31 8.44 11.63 13.76
N VAL A 32 7.64 12.43 13.05
CA VAL A 32 6.71 11.88 12.03
C VAL A 32 7.45 11.32 10.81
N LEU A 33 8.55 11.95 10.40
CA LEU A 33 9.33 11.50 9.24
C LEU A 33 10.09 10.20 9.49
N SER A 34 10.40 9.84 10.75
CA SER A 34 11.08 8.58 11.06
C SER A 34 10.19 7.35 10.85
N LEU A 35 8.86 7.57 10.81
CA LEU A 35 7.87 6.56 10.49
C LEU A 35 7.84 6.22 8.99
N PHE A 36 8.34 7.13 8.14
CA PHE A 36 8.41 6.94 6.71
C PHE A 36 9.72 6.28 6.30
N ARG A 37 9.62 5.26 5.46
CA ARG A 37 10.73 4.64 4.75
C ARG A 37 10.40 4.68 3.28
N PHE A 38 11.28 5.24 2.46
CA PHE A 38 11.12 5.24 1.02
C PHE A 38 11.93 4.11 0.41
N ASP A 39 11.40 3.45 -0.60
CA ASP A 39 12.09 2.45 -1.40
C ASP A 39 11.91 2.71 -2.89
N PHE A 40 12.91 2.34 -3.67
CA PHE A 40 12.87 2.39 -5.13
C PHE A 40 13.64 1.18 -5.64
N GLY A 41 13.23 0.65 -6.77
CA GLY A 41 13.82 -0.58 -7.28
C GLY A 41 13.50 -0.84 -8.74
N VAL A 42 14.23 -1.79 -9.27
CA VAL A 42 13.99 -2.40 -10.57
C VAL A 42 13.92 -3.90 -10.34
N GLU A 43 12.90 -4.54 -10.87
CA GLU A 43 12.67 -5.98 -10.79
C GLU A 43 12.41 -6.51 -12.20
N GLU A 44 12.92 -7.70 -12.49
CA GLU A 44 12.63 -8.39 -13.75
C GLU A 44 11.93 -9.71 -13.45
N GLN A 45 10.89 -10.01 -14.22
CA GLN A 45 10.16 -11.25 -14.14
C GLN A 45 9.99 -11.85 -15.53
N TYR A 46 10.36 -13.11 -15.68
CA TYR A 46 10.03 -13.90 -16.86
C TYR A 46 8.70 -14.64 -16.68
N THR A 47 7.86 -14.64 -17.70
CA THR A 47 6.66 -15.48 -17.78
C THR A 47 6.59 -16.13 -19.15
N ASP A 48 6.18 -17.39 -19.21
CA ASP A 48 5.92 -18.11 -20.45
C ASP A 48 4.46 -17.96 -20.94
N ASN A 49 3.63 -17.25 -20.16
CA ASN A 49 2.22 -17.03 -20.45
C ASN A 49 1.73 -15.67 -19.92
N VAL A 50 2.08 -14.61 -20.64
CA VAL A 50 1.65 -13.22 -20.36
C VAL A 50 0.11 -13.12 -20.33
N ASP A 51 -0.57 -13.80 -21.25
CA ASP A 51 -2.02 -13.69 -21.44
C ASP A 51 -2.85 -14.57 -20.49
N TYR A 52 -2.18 -15.34 -19.61
CA TYR A 52 -2.81 -16.35 -18.75
C TYR A 52 -3.73 -17.32 -19.52
N SER A 53 -3.40 -17.59 -20.79
CA SER A 53 -4.20 -18.41 -21.71
C SER A 53 -3.79 -19.89 -21.65
N PRO A 54 -4.73 -20.84 -21.65
CA PRO A 54 -4.40 -22.26 -21.56
C PRO A 54 -3.87 -22.88 -22.87
N SER A 55 -4.03 -22.22 -24.02
CA SER A 55 -3.74 -22.81 -25.34
C SER A 55 -2.91 -21.93 -26.28
N ASN A 56 -2.92 -20.61 -26.07
CA ASN A 56 -2.16 -19.66 -26.87
C ASN A 56 -1.28 -18.82 -25.94
N THR A 57 -0.20 -19.44 -25.46
CA THR A 57 0.72 -18.84 -24.49
C THR A 57 1.72 -17.95 -25.21
N ARG A 58 2.00 -16.77 -24.64
CA ARG A 58 3.00 -15.82 -25.11
C ARG A 58 4.04 -15.60 -24.01
N ASP A 59 5.31 -15.70 -24.34
CA ASP A 59 6.42 -15.52 -23.39
C ASP A 59 7.02 -14.12 -23.47
N ASP A 60 7.29 -13.50 -22.31
CA ASP A 60 7.99 -12.22 -22.26
C ASP A 60 8.76 -12.01 -20.94
N TRP A 61 9.70 -11.07 -21.00
CA TRP A 61 10.35 -10.47 -19.83
C TRP A 61 9.64 -9.17 -19.49
N ILE A 62 9.20 -9.05 -18.24
CA ILE A 62 8.55 -7.88 -17.69
C ILE A 62 9.53 -7.20 -16.76
N THR A 63 9.93 -5.98 -17.09
CA THR A 63 10.76 -5.13 -16.24
C THR A 63 9.88 -4.15 -15.49
N ARG A 64 9.90 -4.20 -14.16
CA ARG A 64 9.19 -3.27 -13.29
C ARG A 64 10.16 -2.27 -12.68
N VAL A 65 9.99 -0.99 -13.00
CA VAL A 65 10.63 0.12 -12.27
C VAL A 65 9.61 0.66 -11.28
N TYR A 66 9.95 0.72 -10.00
CA TYR A 66 9.00 1.18 -8.98
C TYR A 66 9.61 2.14 -7.96
N GLY A 67 8.71 2.94 -7.38
CA GLY A 67 8.96 3.76 -6.20
C GLY A 67 7.86 3.53 -5.18
N GLY A 68 8.23 3.47 -3.91
CA GLY A 68 7.34 3.14 -2.82
C GLY A 68 7.67 3.88 -1.53
N PHE A 69 6.73 3.79 -0.60
CA PHE A 69 6.93 4.20 0.77
C PHE A 69 6.24 3.25 1.74
N ARG A 70 6.83 3.12 2.91
CA ARG A 70 6.26 2.46 4.06
C ARG A 70 6.12 3.46 5.20
N LEU A 71 4.91 3.55 5.74
CA LEU A 71 4.61 4.21 7.00
C LEU A 71 4.40 3.13 8.06
N SER A 72 5.13 3.18 9.17
CA SER A 72 4.90 2.26 10.28
C SER A 72 5.01 2.97 11.61
N THR A 73 4.00 2.81 12.47
CA THR A 73 4.04 3.23 13.87
C THR A 73 4.69 2.20 14.79
N GLU A 74 5.07 1.04 14.26
CA GLU A 74 5.90 0.09 14.99
C GLU A 74 7.31 0.66 15.01
N LEU A 75 7.82 0.95 16.22
CA LEU A 75 9.23 1.29 16.38
C LEU A 75 10.06 0.19 15.72
N ALA A 76 11.01 0.59 14.88
CA ALA A 76 11.97 -0.33 14.31
C ALA A 76 12.56 -1.15 15.46
N PRO A 77 12.53 -2.50 15.42
CA PRO A 77 13.11 -3.29 16.49
C PRO A 77 14.58 -2.87 16.60
N GLU A 78 14.99 -2.41 17.78
CA GLU A 78 16.41 -2.27 18.12
C GLU A 78 17.02 -3.67 17.93
N ARG A 79 17.73 -3.85 16.81
CA ARG A 79 18.31 -5.13 16.45
C ARG A 79 19.46 -5.43 17.40
N ALA A 80 19.22 -6.22 18.43
CA ALA A 80 20.25 -7.05 19.02
C ALA A 80 20.38 -8.33 18.17
N PRO A 81 21.58 -8.68 17.66
CA PRO A 81 21.79 -9.94 16.94
C PRO A 81 21.38 -11.13 17.82
N GLY A 82 20.54 -12.03 17.28
CA GLY A 82 20.14 -13.28 17.95
C GLY A 82 18.77 -13.29 18.65
N GLN A 83 17.97 -12.22 18.55
CA GLN A 83 16.60 -12.23 19.08
C GLN A 83 15.56 -12.54 17.99
N VAL A 84 14.66 -13.48 18.29
CA VAL A 84 13.48 -13.80 17.46
C VAL A 84 12.58 -12.57 17.40
N GLN A 85 12.19 -12.14 16.19
CA GLN A 85 11.18 -11.10 15.99
C GLN A 85 9.88 -11.51 16.70
N GLN A 86 9.62 -10.92 17.86
CA GLN A 86 8.26 -10.83 18.36
C GLN A 86 7.62 -9.67 17.62
N GLU A 87 6.57 -9.96 16.85
CA GLU A 87 5.65 -8.92 16.35
C GLU A 87 5.34 -7.99 17.51
N PRO A 88 5.50 -6.65 17.38
CA PRO A 88 5.29 -5.71 18.47
C PRO A 88 3.79 -5.54 18.72
N MET A 89 3.09 -6.63 19.01
CA MET A 89 1.79 -6.58 19.66
C MET A 89 2.04 -6.16 21.12
N GLY A 90 2.10 -4.85 21.36
CA GLY A 90 1.68 -4.36 22.67
C GLY A 90 2.44 -3.22 23.35
N ARG A 91 3.18 -2.34 22.65
CA ARG A 91 3.57 -1.08 23.30
C ARG A 91 2.51 0.00 23.15
N ASN A 92 1.93 0.15 21.96
CA ASN A 92 0.93 1.18 21.70
C ASN A 92 -0.48 0.58 21.59
N PRO A 93 -1.49 1.18 22.23
CA PRO A 93 -2.86 0.71 22.15
C PRO A 93 -3.45 0.85 20.75
N TRP A 94 -2.77 1.55 19.83
CA TRP A 94 -3.15 1.68 18.43
C TRP A 94 -1.90 1.70 17.54
N GLY A 95 -2.09 1.48 16.24
CA GLY A 95 -1.04 1.67 15.26
C GLY A 95 -1.51 1.45 13.82
N ILE A 96 -0.62 1.80 12.90
CA ILE A 96 -0.78 1.70 11.45
C ILE A 96 0.52 1.21 10.81
N ASN A 97 0.38 0.24 9.91
CA ASN A 97 1.38 -0.16 8.94
C ASN A 97 0.77 0.02 7.55
N LEU A 98 1.33 0.94 6.77
CA LEU A 98 0.96 1.16 5.38
C LEU A 98 2.20 0.94 4.52
N ASP A 99 2.07 0.10 3.50
CA ASP A 99 3.07 -0.15 2.48
C ASP A 99 2.42 0.19 1.13
N TYR A 100 3.04 1.05 0.33
CA TYR A 100 2.53 1.44 -0.97
C TYR A 100 3.66 1.51 -1.99
N ARG A 101 3.42 0.94 -3.18
CA ARG A 101 4.34 0.93 -4.31
C ARG A 101 3.61 1.30 -5.58
N LEU A 102 4.22 2.22 -6.32
CA LEU A 102 3.84 2.59 -7.67
C LEU A 102 4.91 2.03 -8.63
N GLY A 103 4.51 1.15 -9.53
CA GLY A 103 5.37 0.55 -10.54
C GLY A 103 4.97 0.95 -11.95
N TYR A 104 5.95 1.02 -12.85
CA TYR A 104 5.75 0.99 -14.29
C TYR A 104 6.33 -0.32 -14.81
N ASN A 105 5.51 -1.11 -15.49
CA ASN A 105 5.85 -2.44 -15.97
C ASN A 105 6.02 -2.36 -17.49
N TYR A 106 7.21 -2.70 -17.96
CA TYR A 106 7.61 -2.67 -19.35
C TYR A 106 7.79 -4.09 -19.88
N TYR A 107 7.12 -4.41 -20.98
CA TYR A 107 7.23 -5.68 -21.69
C TYR A 107 8.33 -5.60 -22.75
N ALA A 108 9.27 -6.55 -22.72
CA ALA A 108 10.45 -6.49 -23.59
C ALA A 108 10.12 -6.71 -25.07
N LYS A 109 9.12 -7.55 -25.38
CA LYS A 109 8.73 -7.83 -26.79
C LYS A 109 7.54 -7.01 -27.24
N ASP A 110 6.54 -6.81 -26.39
CA ASP A 110 5.27 -6.14 -26.73
C ASP A 110 4.99 -4.92 -25.85
N THR A 111 5.61 -3.78 -26.18
CA THR A 111 5.49 -2.53 -25.42
C THR A 111 4.09 -1.91 -25.39
N HIS A 112 3.12 -2.48 -26.12
CA HIS A 112 1.72 -2.05 -26.07
C HIS A 112 1.03 -2.53 -24.79
N ASP A 113 1.58 -3.55 -24.14
CA ASP A 113 1.04 -4.11 -22.89
C ASP A 113 1.61 -3.40 -21.64
N ASP A 114 2.43 -2.37 -21.82
CA ASP A 114 3.04 -1.61 -20.73
C ASP A 114 1.96 -0.94 -19.85
N TYR A 115 2.10 -1.05 -18.53
CA TYR A 115 1.10 -0.54 -17.59
C TYR A 115 1.68 -0.02 -16.28
N PHE A 116 0.93 0.87 -15.64
CA PHE A 116 1.21 1.28 -14.27
C PHE A 116 0.56 0.33 -13.28
N SER A 117 1.33 -0.12 -12.28
CA SER A 117 0.83 -0.92 -11.16
C SER A 117 0.82 -0.13 -9.86
N HIS A 118 -0.25 -0.33 -9.10
CA HIS A 118 -0.42 0.19 -7.75
C HIS A 118 -0.58 -0.99 -6.79
N GLU A 119 0.33 -1.09 -5.83
CA GLU A 119 0.32 -2.11 -4.80
C GLU A 119 0.26 -1.44 -3.44
N GLY A 120 -0.77 -1.76 -2.64
CA GLY A 120 -0.98 -1.17 -1.33
C GLY A 120 -1.33 -2.23 -0.30
N ARG A 121 -0.78 -2.12 0.90
CA ARG A 121 -1.15 -2.95 2.04
C ARG A 121 -1.33 -2.07 3.27
N LEU A 122 -2.51 -2.11 3.86
CA LEU A 122 -2.84 -1.39 5.08
C LEU A 122 -3.16 -2.39 6.20
N ASP A 123 -2.56 -2.18 7.36
CA ASP A 123 -2.88 -2.88 8.60
C ASP A 123 -2.98 -1.84 9.72
N THR A 124 -4.18 -1.65 10.26
CA THR A 124 -4.41 -0.77 11.41
C THR A 124 -5.00 -1.55 12.56
N TRP A 125 -4.63 -1.18 13.77
CA TRP A 125 -5.20 -1.76 14.98
C TRP A 125 -5.49 -0.70 16.03
N ALA A 126 -6.50 -0.97 16.85
CA ALA A 126 -6.84 -0.19 18.03
C ALA A 126 -7.36 -1.12 19.14
N THR A 127 -6.87 -0.93 20.35
CA THR A 127 -7.23 -1.70 21.53
C THR A 127 -8.14 -0.85 22.41
N ILE A 128 -9.37 -1.31 22.62
CA ILE A 128 -10.36 -0.66 23.47
C ILE A 128 -10.37 -1.39 24.82
N GLY A 129 -9.89 -0.71 25.86
CA GLY A 129 -9.72 -1.30 27.19
C GLY A 129 -8.61 -2.35 27.22
N ARG A 130 -8.85 -3.50 27.89
CA ARG A 130 -7.88 -4.60 28.01
C ARG A 130 -8.28 -5.87 27.25
N ARG A 131 -9.38 -5.84 26.49
CA ARG A 131 -10.04 -7.06 26.02
C ARG A 131 -10.49 -7.03 24.56
N VAL A 132 -10.62 -5.84 23.96
CA VAL A 132 -11.12 -5.70 22.59
C VAL A 132 -10.02 -5.13 21.73
N VAL A 133 -9.68 -5.84 20.66
CA VAL A 133 -8.78 -5.35 19.61
C VAL A 133 -9.59 -5.26 18.32
N LEU A 134 -9.69 -4.06 17.78
CA LEU A 134 -10.20 -3.81 16.44
C LEU A 134 -9.01 -3.81 15.50
N ARG A 135 -9.11 -4.53 14.38
CA ARG A 135 -8.08 -4.59 13.35
C ARG A 135 -8.70 -4.49 11.98
N LEU A 136 -8.16 -3.62 11.14
CA LEU A 136 -8.54 -3.48 9.74
C LEU A 136 -7.32 -3.81 8.88
N LYS A 137 -7.47 -4.82 8.02
CA LYS A 137 -6.49 -5.18 7.01
C LYS A 137 -7.09 -4.95 5.64
N ASP A 138 -6.36 -4.26 4.79
CA ASP A 138 -6.76 -4.01 3.41
C ASP A 138 -5.57 -4.24 2.48
N TYR A 139 -5.89 -4.64 1.25
CA TYR A 139 -4.93 -4.92 0.20
C TYR A 139 -5.45 -4.38 -1.12
N LEU A 140 -4.64 -3.54 -1.76
CA LEU A 140 -4.91 -2.92 -3.05
C LEU A 140 -3.92 -3.48 -4.08
N LEU A 141 -4.47 -4.04 -5.14
CA LEU A 141 -3.77 -4.30 -6.39
C LEU A 141 -4.58 -3.66 -7.51
N GLN A 142 -3.96 -2.78 -8.27
CA GLN A 142 -4.57 -2.19 -9.44
C GLN A 142 -3.52 -2.04 -10.54
N SER A 143 -3.85 -2.54 -11.73
CA SER A 143 -3.12 -2.31 -12.98
C SER A 143 -3.95 -1.38 -13.87
N GLU A 144 -3.36 -0.30 -14.37
CA GLU A 144 -3.95 0.51 -15.44
C GLU A 144 -3.49 -0.05 -16.78
N GLU A 145 -4.15 -1.12 -17.26
CA GLU A 145 -3.91 -1.65 -18.60
C GLU A 145 -4.40 -0.65 -19.66
N PRO A 146 -3.64 -0.42 -20.74
CA PRO A 146 -4.15 0.28 -21.91
C PRO A 146 -5.25 -0.60 -22.55
N LEU A 147 -6.51 -0.28 -22.28
CA LEU A 147 -7.65 -0.87 -22.99
C LEU A 147 -7.58 -0.43 -24.46
N GLU A 148 -7.19 -1.35 -25.35
CA GLU A 148 -7.54 -1.22 -26.76
C GLU A 148 -9.08 -1.35 -26.89
N LEU A 149 -9.74 -0.24 -27.26
CA LEU A 149 -11.16 -0.18 -27.59
C LEU A 149 -11.38 -0.32 -29.10
#